data_AF-A0A0B4K6A3-F1
#
_entry.id   AF-A0A0B4K6A3-F1
#
_cell.length_a   1.000
_cell.length_b   1.000
_cell.length_c   1.000
_cell.angle_alpha   90.00
_cell.angle_beta   90.00
_cell.angle_gamma   90.00
#
_symmetry.space_group_name_H-M   'P 1'
#
loop_
_entity.id
_entity.type
_entity.pdbx_description
1 polymer ?
#
loop_
_entity_poly.entity_id
_entity_poly.type
_entity_poly.pdbx_seq_one_letter_code
_entity_poly.pdbx_strand_id
1 'polypeptide(L)'
;MAPHDRDFGHSGRGGRGGDRGGDDRRGGGGGGNRFGGGGGGGDYHGIRNGRVEKRRDDRGGGNRFGGGGGFGDRRGGGGGGSQDLPMRPVDFSNLAPFKKNFYQEHPNVANRSPYEVQRYREEQEITVRGQVPNPIQDFSEVHLPDYVMKEIRRQGYKAPTAIQAQGWPIAMSGSNFVGIAKTGSGKTLGYILPAIVHINNQQPLQRGDGPIALVLAPTRELAQQIQQVATEFGSSSYVRNTCVFGGAPKGGQMRDLQRGCEIVIATPGRLIDFLSAGSTNLKRCTYLVLDEADRMLDMGFEPQIRKIVSQIRPDRQTLMWSATWPKEVKQLAEDFLGNYIQINIGSLELSANHNIRQVVDVCDEFSKEEKLKTLLSDIYDTSESPGKIIIFVETKRRVDNLVRFIRSFGVRCGAIHGDKSQSERDFVLREFRSGKSNILVATDVAARGLEADFGSMMGRIMNERRPLRTLVT
;
A
#
# COMPACT_ATOMS: atom_id res chain seq x y z
N MET A 1 -27.60 10.03 -46.99
CA MET A 1 -27.51 10.01 -48.46
C MET A 1 -26.04 10.08 -48.85
N ALA A 2 -25.52 9.03 -49.49
CA ALA A 2 -24.49 9.14 -50.53
C ALA A 2 -25.19 9.59 -51.86
N PRO A 3 -24.57 9.72 -53.07
CA PRO A 3 -23.30 9.19 -53.60
C PRO A 3 -22.38 10.32 -54.18
N HIS A 4 -21.44 10.19 -55.13
CA HIS A 4 -20.95 9.10 -56.02
C HIS A 4 -19.43 9.26 -56.28
N ASP A 5 -18.67 8.18 -56.14
CA ASP A 5 -17.70 7.55 -57.08
C ASP A 5 -16.94 8.37 -58.15
N ARG A 6 -15.66 8.00 -58.34
CA ARG A 6 -15.24 7.19 -59.51
C ARG A 6 -13.82 6.60 -59.39
N ASP A 7 -13.72 5.30 -59.63
CA ASP A 7 -12.46 4.56 -59.83
C ASP A 7 -11.82 4.81 -61.21
N PHE A 8 -10.51 4.56 -61.30
CA PHE A 8 -9.87 4.03 -62.51
C PHE A 8 -8.73 3.06 -62.12
N GLY A 9 -8.88 1.79 -62.49
CA GLY A 9 -7.75 0.86 -62.68
C GLY A 9 -7.31 0.86 -64.16
N HIS A 10 -6.55 -0.11 -64.70
CA HIS A 10 -5.80 -1.24 -64.15
C HIS A 10 -4.92 -1.83 -65.27
N SER A 11 -3.60 -1.96 -65.09
CA SER A 11 -2.73 -2.83 -65.94
C SER A 11 -1.28 -2.84 -65.42
N GLY A 12 -0.55 -3.94 -65.29
CA GLY A 12 -0.91 -5.36 -65.46
C GLY A 12 0.15 -6.16 -66.24
N ARG A 13 0.52 -7.35 -65.73
CA ARG A 13 1.56 -8.30 -66.22
C ARG A 13 3.01 -7.90 -65.89
N GLY A 14 3.93 -8.79 -65.50
CA GLY A 14 3.94 -10.25 -65.33
C GLY A 14 5.31 -10.81 -65.76
N GLY A 15 5.84 -11.95 -65.33
CA GLY A 15 5.41 -12.99 -64.36
C GLY A 15 6.19 -14.30 -64.59
N ARG A 16 6.14 -15.25 -63.63
CA ARG A 16 6.77 -16.61 -63.64
C ARG A 16 8.31 -16.64 -63.57
N GLY A 17 8.95 -17.65 -62.97
CA GLY A 17 8.48 -18.84 -62.23
C GLY A 17 9.50 -19.99 -62.34
N GLY A 18 9.52 -20.95 -61.40
CA GLY A 18 10.38 -22.14 -61.52
C GLY A 18 10.55 -22.99 -60.25
N ASP A 19 9.93 -24.17 -60.25
CA ASP A 19 10.05 -25.24 -59.24
C ASP A 19 11.35 -26.07 -59.35
N ARG A 20 11.60 -26.87 -58.28
CA ARG A 20 12.42 -28.10 -58.08
C ARG A 20 13.38 -27.94 -56.89
N GLY A 21 13.58 -28.90 -55.96
CA GLY A 21 13.02 -30.25 -55.80
C GLY A 21 14.10 -31.35 -55.83
N GLY A 22 14.30 -32.09 -54.72
CA GLY A 22 15.01 -33.38 -54.71
C GLY A 22 16.22 -33.53 -53.76
N ASP A 23 16.20 -34.64 -53.02
CA ASP A 23 17.20 -35.26 -52.11
C ASP A 23 18.67 -35.33 -52.64
N ASP A 24 19.74 -35.62 -51.88
CA ASP A 24 19.92 -36.86 -51.09
C ASP A 24 21.26 -36.93 -50.25
N ARG A 25 21.17 -37.55 -49.06
CA ARG A 25 22.12 -38.53 -48.40
C ARG A 25 23.58 -38.26 -47.92
N ARG A 26 23.83 -38.87 -46.74
CA ARG A 26 25.09 -39.37 -46.09
C ARG A 26 26.06 -38.31 -45.55
N GLY A 27 26.73 -38.47 -44.39
CA GLY A 27 26.83 -39.53 -43.34
C GLY A 27 28.19 -39.36 -42.60
N GLY A 28 28.49 -39.84 -41.39
CA GLY A 28 27.76 -40.57 -40.34
C GLY A 28 28.73 -40.99 -39.20
N GLY A 29 28.22 -41.62 -38.13
CA GLY A 29 29.01 -42.27 -37.05
C GLY A 29 29.31 -41.39 -35.81
N GLY A 30 29.30 -41.91 -34.57
CA GLY A 30 28.93 -43.26 -34.11
C GLY A 30 29.36 -43.50 -32.65
N GLY A 31 28.69 -44.41 -31.93
CA GLY A 31 29.11 -44.88 -30.60
C GLY A 31 27.99 -44.97 -29.58
N GLY A 32 27.68 -46.18 -29.09
CA GLY A 32 26.75 -46.40 -28.00
C GLY A 32 26.98 -47.75 -27.31
N ASN A 33 26.31 -47.97 -26.16
CA ASN A 33 25.91 -49.24 -25.53
C ASN A 33 25.15 -48.86 -24.23
N ARG A 34 23.88 -49.24 -24.02
CA ARG A 34 23.36 -50.56 -23.60
C ARG A 34 24.00 -51.09 -22.30
N PHE A 35 23.20 -51.23 -21.24
CA PHE A 35 22.49 -52.46 -20.80
C PHE A 35 21.47 -52.04 -19.71
N GLY A 36 20.18 -52.39 -19.80
CA GLY A 36 19.58 -53.59 -19.16
C GLY A 36 18.81 -53.15 -17.87
N GLY A 37 17.69 -53.73 -17.44
CA GLY A 37 16.85 -54.81 -17.98
C GLY A 37 16.07 -55.50 -16.85
N GLY A 38 14.73 -55.55 -16.94
CA GLY A 38 13.84 -56.21 -15.96
C GLY A 38 13.48 -55.38 -14.71
N GLY A 39 12.33 -55.58 -14.04
CA GLY A 39 11.20 -56.43 -14.42
C GLY A 39 10.48 -57.09 -13.24
N GLY A 40 9.25 -56.63 -12.94
CA GLY A 40 8.21 -57.40 -12.24
C GLY A 40 8.29 -57.52 -10.71
N GLY A 41 7.14 -57.89 -10.11
CA GLY A 41 7.01 -58.37 -8.73
C GLY A 41 6.56 -57.32 -7.72
N GLY A 42 5.27 -57.31 -7.37
CA GLY A 42 4.83 -56.80 -6.07
C GLY A 42 4.83 -57.92 -5.04
N ASP A 43 4.69 -57.59 -3.75
CA ASP A 43 3.59 -58.13 -2.93
C ASP A 43 3.54 -57.52 -1.51
N TYR A 44 2.43 -57.81 -0.82
CA TYR A 44 2.01 -57.25 0.46
C TYR A 44 2.79 -57.73 1.70
N HIS A 45 2.49 -57.05 2.83
CA HIS A 45 2.83 -57.29 4.26
C HIS A 45 3.84 -56.29 4.84
N GLY A 46 3.67 -55.76 6.06
CA GLY A 46 2.57 -55.88 7.01
C GLY A 46 2.81 -55.00 8.25
N ILE A 47 1.74 -54.62 8.98
CA ILE A 47 1.83 -53.76 10.16
C ILE A 47 2.39 -54.54 11.37
N ARG A 48 3.41 -54.01 12.08
CA ARG A 48 3.38 -53.89 13.57
C ARG A 48 4.58 -53.16 14.22
N ASN A 49 4.22 -52.39 15.25
CA ASN A 49 4.94 -52.11 16.51
C ASN A 49 6.40 -51.64 16.49
N GLY A 50 6.58 -50.33 16.70
CA GLY A 50 6.85 -49.83 18.06
C GLY A 50 8.31 -49.75 18.55
N ARG A 51 8.67 -48.57 19.06
CA ARG A 51 9.85 -48.24 19.88
C ARG A 51 11.20 -48.25 19.14
N VAL A 52 11.67 -47.05 18.77
CA VAL A 52 13.08 -46.81 18.40
C VAL A 52 13.80 -46.28 19.62
N GLU A 53 14.76 -47.06 20.13
CA GLU A 53 15.68 -46.63 21.18
C GLU A 53 16.85 -45.82 20.60
N LYS A 54 17.44 -44.96 21.45
CA LYS A 54 18.68 -44.25 21.12
C LYS A 54 19.83 -45.25 20.90
N ARG A 55 20.51 -45.15 19.77
CA ARG A 55 21.93 -45.53 19.68
C ARG A 55 22.78 -44.28 19.44
N ARG A 56 23.75 -44.09 20.33
CA ARG A 56 24.95 -43.30 20.05
C ARG A 56 25.85 -44.17 19.19
N ASP A 57 26.50 -43.58 18.21
CA ASP A 57 27.76 -44.11 17.68
C ASP A 57 28.75 -42.95 17.54
N ASP A 58 29.74 -42.94 18.45
CA ASP A 58 30.90 -42.08 18.37
C ASP A 58 31.92 -42.69 17.40
N ARG A 59 32.20 -42.02 16.27
CA ARG A 59 33.48 -42.16 15.56
C ARG A 59 33.97 -40.80 15.10
N GLY A 60 35.12 -40.39 15.63
CA GLY A 60 35.77 -39.14 15.29
C GLY A 60 36.67 -39.24 14.05
N GLY A 61 37.23 -38.09 13.67
CA GLY A 61 38.17 -37.92 12.57
C GLY A 61 38.31 -36.42 12.31
N GLY A 62 39.36 -35.79 12.82
CA GLY A 62 39.43 -34.33 12.89
C GLY A 62 40.11 -33.67 11.67
N ASN A 63 40.02 -32.34 11.62
CA ASN A 63 41.18 -31.51 11.29
C ASN A 63 41.02 -30.09 11.83
N ARG A 64 42.12 -29.49 12.31
CA ARG A 64 42.18 -28.11 12.83
C ARG A 64 42.59 -27.13 11.74
N PHE A 65 41.75 -26.14 11.47
CA PHE A 65 42.07 -24.73 11.12
C PHE A 65 40.75 -23.96 11.36
N GLY A 66 40.66 -22.76 11.92
CA GLY A 66 41.63 -21.78 12.42
C GLY A 66 40.85 -20.47 12.64
N GLY A 67 40.96 -19.86 13.83
CA GLY A 67 40.48 -18.51 14.19
C GLY A 67 39.18 -17.95 13.58
N GLY A 68 38.07 -18.01 14.33
CA GLY A 68 36.85 -17.22 14.06
C GLY A 68 36.15 -16.81 15.35
N GLY A 69 35.98 -15.50 15.58
CA GLY A 69 35.39 -14.98 16.82
C GLY A 69 33.92 -15.38 17.00
N GLY A 70 33.57 -15.86 18.19
CA GLY A 70 32.24 -16.39 18.46
C GLY A 70 31.16 -15.30 18.54
N PHE A 71 30.29 -15.24 17.53
CA PHE A 71 28.96 -14.66 17.69
C PHE A 71 28.08 -15.67 18.41
N GLY A 72 27.80 -15.41 19.69
CA GLY A 72 26.90 -16.24 20.48
C GLY A 72 25.44 -16.04 20.08
N ASP A 73 24.85 -17.05 19.45
CA ASP A 73 23.40 -17.12 19.19
C ASP A 73 22.60 -17.16 20.49
N ARG A 74 22.29 -15.98 21.06
CA ARG A 74 21.26 -15.88 22.10
C ARG A 74 19.87 -15.93 21.46
N ARG A 75 19.35 -17.15 21.31
CA ARG A 75 17.90 -17.37 21.43
C ARG A 75 17.44 -16.85 22.79
N GLY A 76 16.75 -15.72 22.80
CA GLY A 76 16.15 -15.14 24.00
C GLY A 76 14.98 -14.25 23.58
N GLY A 77 13.76 -14.64 23.95
CA GLY A 77 12.57 -13.81 23.71
C GLY A 77 12.61 -12.55 24.58
N GLY A 78 12.29 -11.40 23.97
CA GLY A 78 12.19 -10.12 24.66
C GLY A 78 11.50 -9.11 23.75
N GLY A 79 10.27 -8.73 24.10
CA GLY A 79 9.45 -7.81 23.31
C GLY A 79 9.87 -6.35 23.50
N GLY A 80 11.06 -5.97 23.03
CA GLY A 80 11.41 -4.56 22.83
C GLY A 80 10.76 -4.04 21.55
N GLY A 81 9.85 -3.07 21.66
CA GLY A 81 9.25 -2.46 20.49
C GLY A 81 10.26 -1.56 19.77
N SER A 82 10.07 -1.31 18.47
CA SER A 82 10.86 -0.26 17.78
C SER A 82 10.63 1.15 18.38
N GLN A 83 9.59 1.32 19.20
CA GLN A 83 9.36 2.49 20.05
C GLN A 83 10.50 2.72 21.07
N ASP A 84 11.17 1.67 21.56
CA ASP A 84 12.19 1.76 22.62
C ASP A 84 13.62 2.01 22.11
N LEU A 85 13.86 1.87 20.80
CA LEU A 85 15.20 2.05 20.21
C LEU A 85 15.70 3.50 20.39
N PRO A 86 16.87 3.75 21.01
CA PRO A 86 17.36 5.12 21.15
C PRO A 86 17.61 5.75 19.78
N MET A 87 17.29 7.04 19.65
CA MET A 87 17.69 7.87 18.52
C MET A 87 18.68 8.93 19.01
N ARG A 88 19.63 9.30 18.14
CA ARG A 88 20.56 10.39 18.46
C ARG A 88 19.82 11.72 18.31
N PRO A 89 20.02 12.70 19.22
CA PRO A 89 19.57 14.06 18.99
C PRO A 89 20.16 14.60 17.68
N VAL A 90 19.36 15.33 16.91
CA VAL A 90 19.81 16.03 15.71
C VAL A 90 19.88 17.52 16.06
N ASP A 91 21.03 18.14 15.79
CA ASP A 91 21.17 19.59 15.91
C ASP A 91 20.57 20.27 14.67
N PHE A 92 19.70 21.25 14.92
CA PHE A 92 19.03 22.08 13.91
C PHE A 92 19.46 23.56 14.00
N SER A 93 20.57 23.87 14.69
CA SER A 93 21.14 25.22 14.77
C SER A 93 21.58 25.77 13.41
N ASN A 94 22.20 24.93 12.58
CA ASN A 94 22.84 25.30 11.32
C ASN A 94 22.13 24.65 10.13
N LEU A 95 20.92 25.11 9.83
CA LEU A 95 20.11 24.62 8.72
C LEU A 95 20.45 25.34 7.40
N ALA A 96 20.87 24.58 6.38
CA ALA A 96 20.98 25.12 5.02
C ALA A 96 19.59 25.57 4.51
N PRO A 97 19.44 26.79 3.96
CA PRO A 97 18.17 27.26 3.44
C PRO A 97 17.76 26.46 2.20
N PHE A 98 16.45 26.35 1.97
CA PHE A 98 15.89 25.64 0.82
C PHE A 98 14.68 26.39 0.26
N LYS A 99 14.45 26.27 -1.05
CA LYS A 99 13.28 26.88 -1.69
C LYS A 99 12.05 26.03 -1.37
N LYS A 100 10.93 26.69 -1.02
CA LYS A 100 9.63 26.07 -0.67
C LYS A 100 8.53 26.38 -1.67
N ASN A 101 8.44 27.63 -2.10
CA ASN A 101 7.43 28.08 -3.04
C ASN A 101 7.96 27.96 -4.47
N PHE A 102 7.30 27.12 -5.26
CA PHE A 102 7.54 26.94 -6.69
C PHE A 102 6.28 27.27 -7.52
N TYR A 103 5.14 27.49 -6.85
CA TYR A 103 3.88 27.76 -7.51
C TYR A 103 3.90 29.11 -8.21
N GLN A 104 3.61 29.09 -9.50
CA GLN A 104 3.36 30.27 -10.32
C GLN A 104 1.93 30.15 -10.83
N GLU A 105 1.04 31.01 -10.35
CA GLU A 105 -0.37 30.98 -10.74
C GLU A 105 -0.50 31.30 -12.23
N HIS A 106 -1.18 30.44 -12.98
CA HIS A 106 -1.39 30.65 -14.41
C HIS A 106 -2.35 31.84 -14.64
N PRO A 107 -2.15 32.68 -15.67
CA PRO A 107 -3.02 33.84 -15.91
C PRO A 107 -4.52 33.52 -15.95
N ASN A 108 -4.91 32.38 -16.52
CA ASN A 108 -6.31 31.92 -16.50
C ASN A 108 -6.83 31.66 -15.08
N VAL A 109 -5.98 31.16 -14.17
CA VAL A 109 -6.32 30.83 -12.77
C VAL A 109 -6.44 32.12 -11.94
N ALA A 110 -5.51 33.06 -12.14
CA ALA A 110 -5.52 34.37 -11.49
C ALA A 110 -6.70 35.26 -11.94
N ASN A 111 -7.06 35.21 -13.23
CA ASN A 111 -8.12 36.03 -13.81
C ASN A 111 -9.54 35.45 -13.67
N ARG A 112 -9.70 34.23 -13.11
CA ARG A 112 -11.03 33.66 -12.82
C ARG A 112 -11.80 34.56 -11.86
N SER A 113 -13.08 34.79 -12.15
CA SER A 113 -13.93 35.54 -11.21
C SER A 113 -14.13 34.74 -9.90
N PRO A 114 -14.29 35.41 -8.75
CA PRO A 114 -14.61 34.74 -7.49
C PRO A 114 -15.86 33.86 -7.58
N TYR A 115 -16.83 34.24 -8.42
CA TYR A 115 -18.03 33.46 -8.70
C TYR A 115 -17.72 32.13 -9.40
N GLU A 116 -16.89 32.12 -10.44
CA GLU A 116 -16.50 30.88 -11.14
C GLU A 116 -15.66 29.96 -10.24
N VAL A 117 -14.76 30.53 -9.43
CA VAL A 117 -13.99 29.77 -8.43
C VAL A 117 -14.91 29.12 -7.42
N GLN A 118 -15.88 29.87 -6.88
CA GLN A 118 -16.83 29.35 -5.90
C GLN A 118 -17.75 28.29 -6.52
N ARG A 119 -18.27 28.54 -7.73
CA ARG A 119 -19.11 27.56 -8.45
C ARG A 119 -18.36 26.27 -8.73
N TYR A 120 -17.10 26.33 -9.17
CA TYR A 120 -16.27 25.13 -9.37
C TYR A 120 -16.03 24.37 -8.06
N ARG A 121 -15.80 25.09 -6.94
CA ARG A 121 -15.68 24.46 -5.61
C ARG A 121 -16.97 23.76 -5.21
N GLU A 122 -18.12 24.36 -5.44
CA GLU A 122 -19.44 23.74 -5.16
C GLU A 122 -19.68 22.51 -6.05
N GLU A 123 -19.47 22.63 -7.37
CA GLU A 123 -19.59 21.54 -8.35
C GLU A 123 -18.67 20.34 -8.06
N GLN A 124 -17.50 20.57 -7.45
CA GLN A 124 -16.51 19.56 -7.11
C GLN A 124 -16.49 19.20 -5.61
N GLU A 125 -17.49 19.64 -4.85
CA GLU A 125 -17.65 19.39 -3.40
C GLU A 125 -16.41 19.79 -2.56
N ILE A 126 -15.71 20.87 -2.96
CA ILE A 126 -14.48 21.37 -2.35
C ILE A 126 -14.80 22.38 -1.24
N THR A 127 -14.59 21.99 0.01
CA THR A 127 -14.55 22.93 1.15
C THR A 127 -13.11 23.31 1.47
N VAL A 128 -12.85 24.60 1.72
CA VAL A 128 -11.51 25.13 2.02
C VAL A 128 -11.48 25.84 3.39
N ARG A 129 -10.36 25.72 4.10
CA ARG A 129 -10.08 26.44 5.36
C ARG A 129 -8.67 27.03 5.31
N GLY A 130 -8.58 28.35 5.49
CA GLY A 130 -7.38 29.16 5.28
C GLY A 130 -7.43 29.93 3.96
N GLN A 131 -6.45 30.80 3.73
CA GLN A 131 -6.26 31.44 2.41
C GLN A 131 -5.62 30.41 1.47
N VAL A 132 -6.20 30.21 0.29
CA VAL A 132 -5.76 29.21 -0.69
C VAL A 132 -5.69 29.81 -2.09
N PRO A 133 -4.76 29.37 -2.96
CA PRO A 133 -4.79 29.72 -4.38
C PRO A 133 -6.08 29.25 -5.05
N ASN A 134 -6.40 29.82 -6.22
CA ASN A 134 -7.53 29.35 -7.01
C ASN A 134 -7.27 27.90 -7.52
N PRO A 135 -8.32 27.08 -7.63
CA PRO A 135 -8.17 25.72 -8.17
C PRO A 135 -7.86 25.78 -9.67
N ILE A 136 -7.00 24.86 -10.11
CA ILE A 136 -6.80 24.60 -11.54
C ILE A 136 -7.94 23.75 -12.09
N GLN A 137 -8.22 23.88 -13.38
CA GLN A 137 -9.23 23.06 -14.08
C GLN A 137 -8.62 22.21 -15.19
N ASP A 138 -7.41 22.54 -15.64
CA ASP A 138 -6.61 21.77 -16.61
C ASP A 138 -5.15 21.61 -16.14
N PHE A 139 -4.45 20.59 -16.65
CA PHE A 139 -3.05 20.32 -16.29
C PHE A 139 -2.07 21.42 -16.74
N SER A 140 -2.37 22.15 -17.82
CA SER A 140 -1.55 23.27 -18.28
C SER A 140 -1.49 24.44 -17.28
N GLU A 141 -2.53 24.60 -16.46
CA GLU A 141 -2.72 25.74 -15.56
C GLU A 141 -1.87 25.71 -14.29
N VAL A 142 -1.08 24.65 -14.09
CA VAL A 142 -0.26 24.45 -12.90
C VAL A 142 1.24 24.48 -13.18
N HIS A 143 1.61 24.84 -14.42
CA HIS A 143 3.00 25.09 -14.87
C HIS A 143 3.99 23.97 -14.54
N LEU A 144 3.60 22.71 -14.77
CA LEU A 144 4.48 21.57 -14.50
C LEU A 144 5.61 21.45 -15.54
N PRO A 145 6.80 21.00 -15.12
CA PRO A 145 7.88 20.69 -16.05
C PRO A 145 7.48 19.64 -17.11
N ASP A 146 8.03 19.77 -18.31
CA ASP A 146 7.68 18.94 -19.48
C ASP A 146 7.79 17.43 -19.23
N TYR A 147 8.76 16.99 -18.41
CA TYR A 147 8.92 15.58 -18.05
C TYR A 147 7.71 15.04 -17.28
N VAL A 148 7.10 15.85 -16.39
CA VAL A 148 5.87 15.50 -15.67
C VAL A 148 4.67 15.53 -16.62
N MET A 149 4.55 16.56 -17.45
CA MET A 149 3.45 16.70 -18.41
C MET A 149 3.43 15.56 -19.44
N LYS A 150 4.61 15.11 -19.89
CA LYS A 150 4.76 13.94 -20.75
C LYS A 150 4.24 12.67 -20.08
N GLU A 151 4.52 12.49 -18.78
CA GLU A 151 4.06 11.33 -18.03
C GLU A 151 2.55 11.36 -17.77
N ILE A 152 1.97 12.50 -17.38
CA ILE A 152 0.50 12.69 -17.27
C ILE A 152 -0.20 12.28 -18.56
N ARG A 153 0.33 12.74 -19.72
CA ARG A 153 -0.18 12.38 -21.05
C ARG A 153 -0.01 10.89 -21.35
N ARG A 154 1.13 10.29 -20.99
CA ARG A 154 1.40 8.84 -21.16
C ARG A 154 0.42 7.97 -20.38
N GLN A 155 0.03 8.41 -19.18
CA GLN A 155 -0.96 7.74 -18.31
C GLN A 155 -2.41 7.96 -18.77
N GLY A 156 -2.65 8.81 -19.78
CA GLY A 156 -3.98 9.05 -20.35
C GLY A 156 -4.93 9.87 -19.45
N TYR A 157 -4.41 10.57 -18.44
CA TYR A 157 -5.24 11.43 -17.60
C TYR A 157 -5.74 12.63 -18.39
N LYS A 158 -7.05 12.93 -18.24
CA LYS A 158 -7.74 13.98 -19.03
C LYS A 158 -7.81 15.33 -18.32
N ALA A 159 -7.98 15.33 -17.01
CA ALA A 159 -8.09 16.51 -16.15
C ALA A 159 -7.67 16.16 -14.71
N PRO A 160 -7.24 17.12 -13.89
CA PRO A 160 -6.97 16.90 -12.47
C PRO A 160 -8.25 16.49 -11.72
N THR A 161 -8.14 15.60 -10.73
CA THR A 161 -9.26 15.33 -9.81
C THR A 161 -9.47 16.50 -8.85
N ALA A 162 -10.66 16.63 -8.24
CA ALA A 162 -10.97 17.74 -7.31
C ALA A 162 -9.90 17.97 -6.21
N ILE A 163 -9.35 16.91 -5.62
CA ILE A 163 -8.28 17.02 -4.61
C ILE A 163 -6.94 17.50 -5.22
N GLN A 164 -6.65 17.14 -6.48
CA GLN A 164 -5.46 17.60 -7.20
C GLN A 164 -5.62 19.06 -7.66
N ALA A 165 -6.80 19.40 -8.17
CA ALA A 165 -7.19 20.71 -8.67
C ALA A 165 -6.98 21.84 -7.65
N GLN A 166 -7.41 21.61 -6.40
CA GLN A 166 -7.19 22.56 -5.32
C GLN A 166 -5.87 22.29 -4.55
N GLY A 167 -5.45 21.03 -4.44
CA GLY A 167 -4.31 20.61 -3.62
C GLY A 167 -2.93 20.87 -4.22
N TRP A 168 -2.74 20.75 -5.55
CA TRP A 168 -1.43 20.98 -6.17
C TRP A 168 -0.94 22.44 -6.06
N PRO A 169 -1.77 23.48 -6.29
CA PRO A 169 -1.39 24.86 -5.99
C PRO A 169 -0.89 25.06 -4.56
N ILE A 170 -1.60 24.48 -3.58
CA ILE A 170 -1.25 24.58 -2.15
C ILE A 170 0.06 23.84 -1.87
N ALA A 171 0.20 22.61 -2.36
CA ALA A 171 1.41 21.80 -2.16
C ALA A 171 2.65 22.46 -2.80
N MET A 172 2.53 23.04 -3.99
CA MET A 172 3.64 23.73 -4.66
C MET A 172 3.93 25.14 -4.12
N SER A 173 3.00 25.75 -3.37
CA SER A 173 3.26 27.01 -2.66
C SER A 173 4.20 26.85 -1.46
N GLY A 174 4.45 25.60 -1.01
CA GLY A 174 5.30 25.29 0.14
C GLY A 174 4.59 25.40 1.49
N SER A 175 3.28 25.65 1.52
CA SER A 175 2.47 25.67 2.73
C SER A 175 2.27 24.27 3.32
N ASN A 176 2.16 24.19 4.65
CA ASN A 176 1.71 22.97 5.32
C ASN A 176 0.22 22.73 5.01
N PHE A 177 -0.16 21.48 4.83
CA PHE A 177 -1.39 21.13 4.14
C PHE A 177 -2.10 19.91 4.73
N VAL A 178 -3.43 19.94 4.75
CA VAL A 178 -4.32 18.82 5.06
C VAL A 178 -5.26 18.58 3.89
N GLY A 179 -5.19 17.41 3.25
CA GLY A 179 -6.08 16.98 2.18
C GLY A 179 -6.97 15.81 2.60
N ILE A 180 -8.27 16.07 2.78
CA ILE A 180 -9.26 15.06 3.17
C ILE A 180 -10.13 14.72 1.96
N ALA A 181 -10.09 13.46 1.53
CA ALA A 181 -10.93 12.95 0.45
C ALA A 181 -11.03 11.42 0.52
N LYS A 182 -12.12 10.85 -0.01
CA LYS A 182 -12.34 9.39 -0.10
C LYS A 182 -11.18 8.64 -0.79
N THR A 183 -11.07 7.33 -0.58
CA THR A 183 -10.16 6.46 -1.35
C THR A 183 -10.49 6.53 -2.85
N GLY A 184 -9.49 6.32 -3.70
CA GLY A 184 -9.63 6.45 -5.16
C GLY A 184 -9.70 7.88 -5.72
N SER A 185 -9.75 8.91 -4.89
CA SER A 185 -9.82 10.33 -5.32
C SER A 185 -8.54 10.92 -5.95
N GLY A 186 -7.45 10.14 -6.04
CA GLY A 186 -6.18 10.60 -6.62
C GLY A 186 -5.20 11.28 -5.66
N LYS A 187 -5.41 11.15 -4.32
CA LYS A 187 -4.53 11.72 -3.27
C LYS A 187 -3.03 11.43 -3.48
N THR A 188 -2.68 10.20 -3.88
CA THR A 188 -1.29 9.78 -4.07
C THR A 188 -0.53 10.66 -5.07
N LEU A 189 -1.10 10.91 -6.24
CA LEU A 189 -0.51 11.86 -7.20
C LEU A 189 -0.62 13.31 -6.71
N GLY A 190 -1.63 13.61 -5.89
CA GLY A 190 -1.78 14.85 -5.13
C GLY A 190 -0.53 15.26 -4.36
N TYR A 191 0.22 14.31 -3.77
CA TYR A 191 1.47 14.61 -3.03
C TYR A 191 2.76 14.14 -3.70
N ILE A 192 2.75 13.06 -4.50
CA ILE A 192 3.97 12.57 -5.18
C ILE A 192 4.44 13.55 -6.25
N LEU A 193 3.51 14.14 -7.01
CA LEU A 193 3.87 15.03 -8.11
C LEU A 193 4.52 16.34 -7.60
N PRO A 194 3.96 17.06 -6.60
CA PRO A 194 4.66 18.18 -5.99
C PRO A 194 5.96 17.78 -5.30
N ALA A 195 6.08 16.55 -4.75
CA ALA A 195 7.36 16.07 -4.20
C ALA A 195 8.46 16.00 -5.26
N ILE A 196 8.16 15.55 -6.47
CA ILE A 196 9.12 15.49 -7.59
C ILE A 196 9.52 16.91 -8.03
N VAL A 197 8.58 17.85 -8.13
CA VAL A 197 8.87 19.26 -8.43
C VAL A 197 9.75 19.89 -7.34
N HIS A 198 9.41 19.63 -6.06
CA HIS A 198 10.17 20.09 -4.89
C HIS A 198 11.61 19.56 -4.92
N ILE A 199 11.81 18.26 -5.14
CA ILE A 199 13.12 17.59 -5.23
C ILE A 199 13.99 18.21 -6.31
N ASN A 200 13.44 18.40 -7.51
CA ASN A 200 14.21 18.90 -8.67
C ASN A 200 14.58 20.39 -8.55
N ASN A 201 14.05 21.10 -7.55
CA ASN A 201 14.48 22.45 -7.19
C ASN A 201 15.43 22.48 -5.97
N GLN A 202 15.87 21.33 -5.46
CA GLN A 202 16.91 21.25 -4.43
C GLN A 202 18.28 20.89 -5.03
N GLN A 203 19.35 21.08 -4.26
CA GLN A 203 20.65 20.51 -4.61
C GLN A 203 20.57 18.98 -4.71
N PRO A 204 21.27 18.33 -5.66
CA PRO A 204 21.35 16.87 -5.72
C PRO A 204 21.82 16.22 -4.41
N LEU A 205 21.50 14.94 -4.23
CA LEU A 205 21.99 14.18 -3.07
C LEU A 205 23.50 13.93 -3.18
N GLN A 206 24.19 14.15 -2.07
CA GLN A 206 25.59 13.74 -1.90
C GLN A 206 25.66 12.36 -1.23
N ARG A 207 26.85 11.73 -1.25
CA ARG A 207 27.04 10.42 -0.61
C ARG A 207 26.87 10.55 0.91
N GLY A 208 25.90 9.83 1.47
CA GLY A 208 25.57 9.86 2.89
C GLY A 208 24.40 10.78 3.25
N ASP A 209 23.85 11.52 2.27
CA ASP A 209 22.60 12.25 2.47
C ASP A 209 21.41 11.30 2.66
N GLY A 210 20.46 11.75 3.50
CA GLY A 210 19.12 11.17 3.59
C GLY A 210 18.20 11.65 2.46
N PRO A 211 16.95 11.16 2.41
CA PRO A 211 15.96 11.59 1.42
C PRO A 211 15.59 13.07 1.58
N ILE A 212 15.14 13.67 0.49
CA ILE A 212 14.54 15.01 0.45
C ILE A 212 13.05 14.93 0.77
N ALA A 213 12.37 13.90 0.25
CA ALA A 213 10.97 13.62 0.52
C ALA A 213 10.78 12.30 1.29
N LEU A 214 9.97 12.34 2.35
CA LEU A 214 9.58 11.16 3.13
C LEU A 214 8.06 11.01 3.10
N VAL A 215 7.58 9.82 2.72
CA VAL A 215 6.16 9.43 2.82
C VAL A 215 6.01 8.35 3.88
N LEU A 216 5.24 8.61 4.92
CA LEU A 216 4.83 7.59 5.90
C LEU A 216 3.45 7.03 5.54
N ALA A 217 3.34 5.70 5.57
CA ALA A 217 2.11 4.96 5.30
C ALA A 217 1.89 3.85 6.37
N PRO A 218 0.64 3.52 6.72
CA PRO A 218 0.32 2.53 7.76
C PRO A 218 0.69 1.08 7.40
N THR A 219 0.55 0.68 6.12
CA THR A 219 0.71 -0.72 5.68
C THR A 219 1.84 -0.87 4.67
N ARG A 220 2.33 -2.11 4.49
CA ARG A 220 3.44 -2.41 3.57
C ARG A 220 2.96 -2.32 2.14
N GLU A 221 1.75 -2.81 1.94
CA GLU A 221 1.03 -2.95 0.69
C GLU A 221 0.74 -1.55 0.11
N LEU A 222 0.25 -0.62 0.94
CA LEU A 222 0.08 0.78 0.55
C LEU A 222 1.43 1.46 0.28
N ALA A 223 2.45 1.24 1.12
CA ALA A 223 3.78 1.79 0.90
C ALA A 223 4.39 1.32 -0.45
N GLN A 224 4.13 0.08 -0.87
CA GLN A 224 4.53 -0.44 -2.18
C GLN A 224 3.70 0.15 -3.34
N GLN A 225 2.38 0.35 -3.16
CA GLN A 225 1.54 1.02 -4.15
C GLN A 225 2.00 2.48 -4.40
N ILE A 226 2.29 3.23 -3.33
CA ILE A 226 2.83 4.59 -3.42
C ILE A 226 4.21 4.57 -4.10
N GLN A 227 5.06 3.58 -3.78
CA GLN A 227 6.35 3.41 -4.46
C GLN A 227 6.19 3.20 -5.97
N GLN A 228 5.20 2.42 -6.40
CA GLN A 228 4.95 2.20 -7.82
C GLN A 228 4.62 3.53 -8.52
N VAL A 229 3.69 4.32 -7.98
CA VAL A 229 3.36 5.66 -8.52
C VAL A 229 4.60 6.57 -8.52
N ALA A 230 5.38 6.59 -7.43
CA ALA A 230 6.63 7.35 -7.37
C ALA A 230 7.69 6.90 -8.40
N THR A 231 7.65 5.64 -8.83
CA THR A 231 8.56 5.09 -9.84
C THR A 231 8.13 5.47 -11.25
N GLU A 232 6.83 5.41 -11.55
CA GLU A 232 6.27 5.80 -12.85
C GLU A 232 6.58 7.28 -13.15
N PHE A 233 6.34 8.18 -12.19
CA PHE A 233 6.64 9.60 -12.36
C PHE A 233 8.13 9.94 -12.14
N GLY A 234 8.82 9.28 -11.21
CA GLY A 234 10.24 9.51 -10.89
C GLY A 234 11.20 9.11 -12.01
N SER A 235 10.88 8.08 -12.81
CA SER A 235 11.72 7.60 -13.91
C SER A 235 11.93 8.66 -15.00
N SER A 236 10.92 9.49 -15.25
CA SER A 236 10.99 10.60 -16.21
C SER A 236 11.89 11.77 -15.77
N SER A 237 12.17 11.84 -14.46
CA SER A 237 12.72 13.02 -13.77
C SER A 237 14.05 12.76 -13.07
N TYR A 238 14.63 11.56 -13.26
CA TYR A 238 15.85 11.06 -12.59
C TYR A 238 15.76 11.01 -11.05
N VAL A 239 14.54 10.98 -10.50
CA VAL A 239 14.29 10.90 -9.05
C VAL A 239 14.22 9.43 -8.63
N ARG A 240 15.17 8.99 -7.80
CA ARG A 240 15.18 7.62 -7.25
C ARG A 240 14.30 7.53 -6.02
N ASN A 241 13.66 6.37 -5.85
CA ASN A 241 12.84 6.08 -4.70
C ASN A 241 13.16 4.68 -4.15
N THR A 242 12.83 4.45 -2.88
CA THR A 242 12.82 3.10 -2.27
C THR A 242 11.71 2.99 -1.24
N CYS A 243 11.30 1.74 -0.93
CA CYS A 243 10.24 1.43 0.01
C CYS A 243 10.76 0.62 1.21
N VAL A 244 10.46 1.11 2.41
CA VAL A 244 11.10 0.72 3.68
C VAL A 244 10.06 0.18 4.65
N PHE A 245 9.95 -1.14 4.75
CA PHE A 245 8.90 -1.79 5.53
C PHE A 245 9.31 -3.10 6.20
N GLY A 246 8.62 -3.43 7.30
CA GLY A 246 8.87 -4.62 8.12
C GLY A 246 8.66 -5.95 7.39
N GLY A 247 9.12 -7.06 7.97
CA GLY A 247 8.91 -8.43 7.44
C GLY A 247 9.68 -8.80 6.17
N ALA A 248 10.09 -7.84 5.33
CA ALA A 248 11.04 -8.06 4.25
C ALA A 248 12.50 -8.01 4.75
N PRO A 249 13.46 -8.69 4.08
CA PRO A 249 14.88 -8.66 4.44
C PRO A 249 15.47 -7.24 4.48
N LYS A 250 16.18 -6.90 5.56
CA LYS A 250 16.76 -5.55 5.75
C LYS A 250 17.84 -5.20 4.71
N GLY A 251 18.60 -6.18 4.22
CA GLY A 251 19.79 -5.95 3.40
C GLY A 251 19.54 -5.29 2.03
N GLY A 252 18.36 -5.49 1.43
CA GLY A 252 17.98 -4.78 0.19
C GLY A 252 17.73 -3.29 0.46
N GLN A 253 16.72 -3.03 1.29
CA GLN A 253 16.31 -1.68 1.71
C GLN A 253 17.49 -0.84 2.24
N MET A 254 18.39 -1.45 3.04
CA MET A 254 19.59 -0.79 3.56
C MET A 254 20.56 -0.34 2.46
N ARG A 255 20.77 -1.15 1.41
CA ARG A 255 21.65 -0.79 0.29
C ARG A 255 21.05 0.34 -0.55
N ASP A 256 19.73 0.35 -0.74
CA ASP A 256 19.06 1.40 -1.52
C ASP A 256 19.15 2.75 -0.78
N LEU A 257 18.93 2.75 0.54
CA LEU A 257 19.16 3.92 1.39
C LEU A 257 20.62 4.41 1.33
N GLN A 258 21.60 3.49 1.42
CA GLN A 258 23.03 3.84 1.35
C GLN A 258 23.51 4.32 -0.03
N ARG A 259 22.80 3.96 -1.10
CA ARG A 259 23.02 4.49 -2.47
C ARG A 259 22.46 5.90 -2.66
N GLY A 260 21.67 6.39 -1.70
CA GLY A 260 20.88 7.61 -1.80
C GLY A 260 19.60 7.37 -2.60
N CYS A 261 18.48 7.85 -2.05
CA CYS A 261 17.17 7.89 -2.71
C CYS A 261 16.53 9.23 -2.35
N GLU A 262 16.08 9.98 -3.35
CA GLU A 262 15.49 11.30 -3.18
C GLU A 262 14.11 11.22 -2.49
N ILE A 263 13.34 10.15 -2.78
CA ILE A 263 12.08 9.79 -2.10
C ILE A 263 12.28 8.51 -1.28
N VAL A 264 11.84 8.50 -0.02
CA VAL A 264 11.63 7.27 0.76
C VAL A 264 10.16 7.14 1.12
N ILE A 265 9.58 5.98 0.82
CA ILE A 265 8.24 5.59 1.29
C ILE A 265 8.44 4.56 2.41
N ALA A 266 7.78 4.71 3.56
CA ALA A 266 8.07 3.84 4.71
C ALA A 266 6.87 3.55 5.62
N THR A 267 6.86 2.34 6.18
CA THR A 267 6.10 2.05 7.41
C THR A 267 6.93 2.50 8.63
N PRO A 268 6.36 3.20 9.62
CA PRO A 268 7.11 3.85 10.69
C PRO A 268 8.13 2.95 11.42
N GLY A 269 7.72 1.73 11.81
CA GLY A 269 8.56 0.82 12.57
C GLY A 269 9.88 0.44 11.90
N ARG A 270 9.91 0.17 10.59
CA ARG A 270 11.15 -0.18 9.87
C ARG A 270 12.02 1.03 9.58
N LEU A 271 11.44 2.22 9.41
CA LEU A 271 12.22 3.45 9.28
C LEU A 271 12.99 3.74 10.57
N ILE A 272 12.33 3.59 11.72
CA ILE A 272 12.98 3.74 13.04
C ILE A 272 14.17 2.80 13.20
N ASP A 273 14.03 1.52 12.83
CA ASP A 273 15.16 0.57 12.84
C ASP A 273 16.39 1.11 12.08
N PHE A 274 16.18 1.69 10.88
CA PHE A 274 17.27 2.18 10.03
C PHE A 274 17.84 3.53 10.48
N LEU A 275 17.01 4.40 11.09
CA LEU A 275 17.47 5.64 11.70
C LEU A 275 18.33 5.36 12.95
N SER A 276 17.84 4.51 13.87
CA SER A 276 18.61 4.10 15.06
C SER A 276 19.89 3.33 14.71
N ALA A 277 19.88 2.55 13.63
CA ALA A 277 21.09 1.87 13.12
C ALA A 277 22.03 2.78 12.31
N GLY A 278 21.70 4.06 12.08
CA GLY A 278 22.49 4.97 11.24
C GLY A 278 22.59 4.56 9.76
N SER A 279 21.69 3.70 9.29
CA SER A 279 21.62 3.26 7.88
C SER A 279 21.08 4.34 6.95
N THR A 280 20.35 5.32 7.50
CA THR A 280 19.90 6.55 6.84
C THR A 280 19.76 7.66 7.88
N ASN A 281 19.41 8.87 7.45
CA ASN A 281 19.12 10.03 8.30
C ASN A 281 18.03 10.89 7.63
N LEU A 282 17.49 11.90 8.32
CA LEU A 282 16.46 12.80 7.77
C LEU A 282 16.92 14.28 7.71
N LYS A 283 18.24 14.53 7.67
CA LYS A 283 18.80 15.90 7.67
C LYS A 283 18.43 16.71 6.42
N ARG A 284 18.33 16.03 5.27
CA ARG A 284 17.90 16.61 3.98
C ARG A 284 16.37 16.64 3.80
N CYS A 285 15.61 16.00 4.69
CA CYS A 285 14.17 15.83 4.54
C CYS A 285 13.47 17.18 4.72
N THR A 286 12.88 17.68 3.65
CA THR A 286 12.25 19.01 3.55
C THR A 286 10.80 18.93 3.12
N TYR A 287 10.33 17.75 2.68
CA TYR A 287 8.96 17.48 2.28
C TYR A 287 8.48 16.19 2.96
N LEU A 288 7.61 16.31 3.97
CA LEU A 288 7.05 15.19 4.73
C LEU A 288 5.60 14.96 4.35
N VAL A 289 5.25 13.72 4.02
CA VAL A 289 3.86 13.26 3.80
C VAL A 289 3.47 12.24 4.86
N LEU A 290 2.30 12.43 5.45
CA LEU A 290 1.61 11.44 6.28
C LEU A 290 0.35 11.00 5.51
N ASP A 291 0.36 9.82 4.89
CA ASP A 291 -0.79 9.28 4.15
C ASP A 291 -1.56 8.25 4.98
N GLU A 292 -2.89 8.23 4.83
CA GLU A 292 -3.84 7.55 5.73
C GLU A 292 -3.55 7.85 7.21
N ALA A 293 -3.45 9.16 7.52
CA ALA A 293 -3.12 9.65 8.86
C ALA A 293 -4.10 9.18 9.96
N ASP A 294 -5.39 9.05 9.62
CA ASP A 294 -6.41 8.41 10.45
C ASP A 294 -6.03 6.98 10.84
N ARG A 295 -5.69 6.15 9.85
CA ARG A 295 -5.31 4.75 10.10
C ARG A 295 -4.01 4.60 10.84
N MET A 296 -3.04 5.50 10.63
CA MET A 296 -1.81 5.46 11.39
C MET A 296 -2.04 5.70 12.89
N LEU A 297 -2.98 6.58 13.26
CA LEU A 297 -3.38 6.77 14.66
C LEU A 297 -4.12 5.56 15.21
N ASP A 298 -5.12 5.05 14.49
CA ASP A 298 -5.87 3.86 14.92
C ASP A 298 -4.98 2.61 15.09
N MET A 299 -3.83 2.55 14.40
CA MET A 299 -2.84 1.47 14.54
C MET A 299 -1.82 1.71 15.68
N GLY A 300 -1.95 2.81 16.42
CA GLY A 300 -1.04 3.17 17.51
C GLY A 300 0.34 3.63 17.03
N PHE A 301 0.48 4.10 15.78
CA PHE A 301 1.76 4.60 15.26
C PHE A 301 2.09 6.03 15.71
N GLU A 302 1.20 6.74 16.41
CA GLU A 302 1.47 8.10 16.90
C GLU A 302 2.85 8.27 17.58
N PRO A 303 3.27 7.42 18.53
CA PRO A 303 4.58 7.58 19.17
C PRO A 303 5.74 7.34 18.19
N GLN A 304 5.54 6.46 17.20
CA GLN A 304 6.51 6.20 16.15
C GLN A 304 6.62 7.39 15.18
N ILE A 305 5.49 8.02 14.83
CA ILE A 305 5.48 9.23 14.00
C ILE A 305 6.16 10.39 14.73
N ARG A 306 5.80 10.68 15.99
CA ARG A 306 6.46 11.72 16.81
C ARG A 306 7.98 11.52 16.84
N LYS A 307 8.42 10.28 17.03
CA LYS A 307 9.83 9.89 17.07
C LYS A 307 10.55 10.05 15.72
N ILE A 308 9.88 9.79 14.59
CA ILE A 308 10.43 10.05 13.24
C ILE A 308 10.48 11.57 12.98
N VAL A 309 9.41 12.28 13.28
CA VAL A 309 9.27 13.73 13.05
C VAL A 309 10.31 14.53 13.85
N SER A 310 10.68 14.10 15.05
CA SER A 310 11.73 14.75 15.86
C SER A 310 13.14 14.67 15.24
N GLN A 311 13.34 13.81 14.24
CA GLN A 311 14.60 13.70 13.48
C GLN A 311 14.61 14.56 12.20
N ILE A 312 13.50 15.25 11.89
CA ILE A 312 13.35 16.10 10.72
C ILE A 312 13.40 17.56 11.14
N ARG A 313 14.09 18.39 10.34
CA ARG A 313 14.15 19.85 10.53
C ARG A 313 12.75 20.47 10.70
N PRO A 314 12.57 21.45 11.61
CA PRO A 314 11.26 22.02 11.94
C PRO A 314 10.65 22.85 10.81
N ASP A 315 11.50 23.40 9.94
CA ASP A 315 11.11 24.21 8.79
C ASP A 315 10.79 23.39 7.53
N ARG A 316 10.67 22.06 7.62
CA ARG A 316 10.11 21.22 6.53
C ARG A 316 8.70 21.69 6.11
N GLN A 317 8.29 21.35 4.89
CA GLN A 317 6.87 21.29 4.54
C GLN A 317 6.28 19.95 5.04
N THR A 318 5.08 19.99 5.62
CA THR A 318 4.35 18.80 6.07
C THR A 318 2.95 18.76 5.46
N LEU A 319 2.61 17.63 4.84
CA LEU A 319 1.34 17.39 4.18
C LEU A 319 0.67 16.14 4.78
N MET A 320 -0.53 16.28 5.31
CA MET A 320 -1.35 15.18 5.82
C MET A 320 -2.47 14.85 4.84
N TRP A 321 -2.64 13.56 4.57
CA TRP A 321 -3.66 13.06 3.67
C TRP A 321 -4.46 11.97 4.36
N SER A 322 -5.78 12.06 4.28
CA SER A 322 -6.69 11.22 5.07
C SER A 322 -7.98 10.92 4.32
N ALA A 323 -8.65 9.83 4.69
CA ALA A 323 -10.02 9.57 4.27
C ALA A 323 -11.03 10.23 5.22
N THR A 324 -10.70 10.30 6.51
CA THR A 324 -11.56 10.84 7.57
C THR A 324 -10.85 11.95 8.36
N TRP A 325 -11.61 12.74 9.14
CA TRP A 325 -11.07 13.85 9.93
C TRP A 325 -11.58 13.87 11.40
N PRO A 326 -11.36 12.79 12.17
CA PRO A 326 -11.75 12.71 13.58
C PRO A 326 -10.84 13.58 14.47
N LYS A 327 -11.16 13.69 15.76
CA LYS A 327 -10.51 14.63 16.70
C LYS A 327 -9.02 14.33 16.88
N GLU A 328 -8.68 13.05 16.86
CA GLU A 328 -7.35 12.51 17.06
C GLU A 328 -6.41 12.95 15.92
N VAL A 329 -6.91 12.95 14.68
CA VAL A 329 -6.14 13.40 13.51
C VAL A 329 -6.02 14.92 13.47
N LYS A 330 -7.04 15.65 13.94
CA LYS A 330 -6.95 17.12 14.14
C LYS A 330 -5.84 17.48 15.11
N GLN A 331 -5.78 16.79 16.26
CA GLN A 331 -4.70 16.98 17.24
C GLN A 331 -3.32 16.67 16.64
N LEU A 332 -3.20 15.57 15.89
CA LEU A 332 -1.95 15.22 15.20
C LEU A 332 -1.50 16.31 14.21
N ALA A 333 -2.45 16.96 13.54
CA ALA A 333 -2.16 18.02 12.58
C ALA A 333 -1.70 19.31 13.29
N GLU A 334 -2.37 19.70 14.37
CA GLU A 334 -1.99 20.85 15.19
C GLU A 334 -0.57 20.68 15.75
N ASP A 335 -0.23 19.49 16.23
CA ASP A 335 1.09 19.16 16.79
C ASP A 335 2.24 19.15 15.77
N PHE A 336 1.97 18.89 14.48
CA PHE A 336 3.01 18.68 13.46
C PHE A 336 3.10 19.73 12.35
N LEU A 337 2.01 20.46 12.07
CA LEU A 337 1.93 21.38 10.93
C LEU A 337 1.92 22.85 11.36
N GLY A 338 1.51 23.19 12.59
CA GLY A 338 1.37 24.58 13.02
C GLY A 338 0.39 25.36 12.15
N ASN A 339 0.87 26.34 11.38
CA ASN A 339 0.04 27.05 10.39
C ASN A 339 -0.16 26.19 9.13
N TYR A 340 -1.38 25.68 8.91
CA TYR A 340 -1.73 24.88 7.74
C TYR A 340 -3.00 25.35 7.03
N ILE A 341 -3.08 24.97 5.75
CA ILE A 341 -4.29 25.02 4.93
C ILE A 341 -4.97 23.65 4.98
N GLN A 342 -6.30 23.62 5.07
CA GLN A 342 -7.08 22.38 5.01
C GLN A 342 -8.07 22.44 3.85
N ILE A 343 -8.20 21.34 3.11
CA ILE A 343 -9.28 21.14 2.14
C ILE A 343 -9.97 19.79 2.37
N ASN A 344 -11.27 19.78 2.12
CA ASN A 344 -12.14 18.62 2.19
C ASN A 344 -12.85 18.46 0.83
N ILE A 345 -12.91 17.23 0.32
CA ILE A 345 -13.63 16.88 -0.92
C ILE A 345 -14.75 15.92 -0.57
N GLY A 346 -15.98 16.31 -0.89
CA GLY A 346 -17.20 15.64 -0.45
C GLY A 346 -17.70 16.15 0.90
N SER A 347 -18.70 15.45 1.46
CA SER A 347 -19.30 15.84 2.73
C SER A 347 -18.26 15.94 3.86
N LEU A 348 -18.41 16.97 4.70
CA LEU A 348 -17.68 17.11 5.97
C LEU A 348 -18.13 16.07 7.01
N GLU A 349 -19.32 15.50 6.84
CA GLU A 349 -19.84 14.43 7.66
C GLU A 349 -19.34 13.06 7.19
N LEU A 350 -19.20 12.13 8.13
CA LEU A 350 -18.71 10.77 7.88
C LEU A 350 -19.79 9.93 7.17
N SER A 351 -20.06 10.24 5.90
CA SER A 351 -21.00 9.51 5.06
C SER A 351 -20.41 8.17 4.63
N ALA A 352 -20.92 7.07 5.20
CA ALA A 352 -20.73 5.75 4.63
C ALA A 352 -21.26 5.70 3.18
N ASN A 353 -20.67 4.86 2.34
CA ASN A 353 -21.06 4.74 0.93
C ASN A 353 -22.58 4.43 0.81
N HIS A 354 -23.33 5.31 0.15
CA HIS A 354 -24.78 5.20 0.00
C HIS A 354 -25.25 3.92 -0.71
N ASN A 355 -24.36 3.23 -1.43
CA ASN A 355 -24.64 1.94 -2.05
C ASN A 355 -24.61 0.76 -1.04
N ILE A 356 -24.29 0.99 0.24
CA ILE A 356 -24.26 -0.04 1.30
C ILE A 356 -25.53 0.03 2.14
N ARG A 357 -26.31 -1.05 2.16
CA ARG A 357 -27.58 -1.15 2.89
C ARG A 357 -27.35 -1.44 4.38
N GLN A 358 -26.97 -0.40 5.11
CA GLN A 358 -26.73 -0.48 6.55
C GLN A 358 -28.00 -0.90 7.32
N VAL A 359 -27.87 -1.95 8.13
CA VAL A 359 -28.85 -2.40 9.12
C VAL A 359 -28.19 -2.28 10.51
N VAL A 360 -29.00 -2.11 11.56
CA VAL A 360 -28.53 -2.05 12.95
C VAL A 360 -29.48 -2.86 13.82
N ASP A 361 -29.07 -4.07 14.18
CA ASP A 361 -29.70 -4.82 15.27
C ASP A 361 -29.14 -4.32 16.62
N VAL A 362 -30.02 -4.18 17.61
CA VAL A 362 -29.71 -3.80 18.99
C VAL A 362 -30.08 -4.97 19.88
N CYS A 363 -29.09 -5.55 20.56
CA CYS A 363 -29.26 -6.81 21.26
C CYS A 363 -28.26 -6.98 22.41
N ASP A 364 -28.63 -7.79 23.39
CA ASP A 364 -27.76 -8.15 24.51
C ASP A 364 -26.61 -9.05 24.05
N GLU A 365 -25.45 -8.94 24.71
CA GLU A 365 -24.23 -9.66 24.33
C GLU A 365 -24.43 -11.18 24.23
N PHE A 366 -25.24 -11.76 25.13
CA PHE A 366 -25.57 -13.20 25.16
C PHE A 366 -26.43 -13.66 23.96
N SER A 367 -27.21 -12.75 23.36
CA SER A 367 -28.09 -13.06 22.23
C SER A 367 -27.37 -12.98 20.87
N LYS A 368 -26.13 -12.48 20.82
CA LYS A 368 -25.39 -12.26 19.58
C LYS A 368 -25.07 -13.53 18.81
N GLU A 369 -24.67 -14.60 19.50
CA GLU A 369 -24.36 -15.89 18.84
C GLU A 369 -25.61 -16.50 18.19
N GLU A 370 -26.77 -16.40 18.85
CA GLU A 370 -28.06 -16.85 18.32
C GLU A 370 -28.53 -15.97 17.15
N LYS A 371 -28.51 -14.64 17.29
CA LYS A 371 -28.85 -13.69 16.21
C LYS A 371 -27.96 -13.85 14.99
N LEU A 372 -26.65 -14.05 15.18
CA LEU A 372 -25.72 -14.34 14.08
C LEU A 372 -26.04 -15.67 13.40
N LYS A 373 -26.39 -16.71 14.17
CA LYS A 373 -26.80 -18.00 13.62
C LYS A 373 -28.06 -17.85 12.76
N THR A 374 -29.09 -17.17 13.25
CA THR A 374 -30.32 -16.89 12.49
C THR A 374 -30.01 -16.10 11.22
N LEU A 375 -29.24 -15.01 11.31
CA LEU A 375 -28.86 -14.21 10.16
C LEU A 375 -28.04 -15.00 9.12
N LEU A 376 -27.15 -15.89 9.55
CA LEU A 376 -26.42 -16.79 8.64
C LEU A 376 -27.36 -17.81 8.00
N SER A 377 -28.30 -18.39 8.74
CA SER A 377 -29.35 -19.25 8.17
C SER A 377 -30.17 -18.50 7.12
N ASP A 378 -30.74 -17.34 7.44
CA ASP A 378 -31.53 -16.51 6.51
C ASP A 378 -30.76 -16.21 5.21
N ILE A 379 -29.46 -15.91 5.31
CA ILE A 379 -28.59 -15.63 4.15
C ILE A 379 -28.40 -16.86 3.26
N TYR A 380 -28.26 -18.06 3.85
CA TYR A 380 -28.08 -19.32 3.12
C TYR A 380 -29.42 -19.88 2.58
N ASP A 381 -30.52 -19.69 3.30
CA ASP A 381 -31.86 -20.15 2.90
C ASP A 381 -32.49 -19.27 1.81
N THR A 382 -32.17 -17.96 1.79
CA THR A 382 -32.69 -17.01 0.78
C THR A 382 -31.87 -16.98 -0.52
N SER A 383 -30.73 -17.68 -0.60
CA SER A 383 -29.88 -17.61 -1.79
C SER A 383 -29.05 -18.88 -2.04
N GLU A 384 -29.21 -19.45 -3.25
CA GLU A 384 -28.35 -20.53 -3.77
C GLU A 384 -26.85 -20.15 -3.80
N SER A 385 -26.53 -18.85 -3.79
CA SER A 385 -25.18 -18.33 -3.63
C SER A 385 -25.16 -17.19 -2.61
N PRO A 386 -24.85 -17.46 -1.32
CA PRO A 386 -24.89 -16.44 -0.24
C PRO A 386 -23.82 -15.34 -0.39
N GLY A 387 -23.02 -15.37 -1.45
CA GLY A 387 -21.93 -14.43 -1.70
C GLY A 387 -20.76 -14.64 -0.74
N LYS A 388 -19.95 -13.59 -0.58
CA LYS A 388 -18.83 -13.54 0.36
C LYS A 388 -19.25 -12.76 1.61
N ILE A 389 -18.89 -13.27 2.79
CA ILE A 389 -19.30 -12.75 4.09
C ILE A 389 -18.06 -12.49 4.94
N ILE A 390 -17.97 -11.30 5.53
CA ILE A 390 -16.90 -10.94 6.47
C ILE A 390 -17.55 -10.61 7.82
N ILE A 391 -17.02 -11.16 8.92
CA ILE A 391 -17.49 -10.91 10.28
C ILE A 391 -16.36 -10.28 11.10
N PHE A 392 -16.54 -9.06 11.56
CA PHE A 392 -15.60 -8.36 12.41
C PHE A 392 -15.91 -8.53 13.90
N VAL A 393 -14.92 -8.95 14.67
CA VAL A 393 -15.00 -9.10 16.13
C VAL A 393 -13.82 -8.41 16.80
N GLU A 394 -14.04 -7.92 18.03
CA GLU A 394 -13.10 -7.04 18.72
C GLU A 394 -11.75 -7.70 19.04
N THR A 395 -11.73 -8.98 19.42
CA THR A 395 -10.53 -9.64 19.93
C THR A 395 -10.15 -10.90 19.17
N LYS A 396 -8.84 -11.18 19.11
CA LYS A 396 -8.27 -12.39 18.49
C LYS A 396 -8.88 -13.68 19.07
N ARG A 397 -9.12 -13.71 20.39
CA ARG A 397 -9.77 -14.82 21.09
C ARG A 397 -11.24 -15.00 20.66
N ARG A 398 -11.98 -13.91 20.44
CA ARG A 398 -13.34 -13.97 19.86
C ARG A 398 -13.32 -14.52 18.43
N VAL A 399 -12.34 -14.15 17.58
CA VAL A 399 -12.22 -14.73 16.23
C VAL A 399 -12.14 -16.25 16.29
N ASP A 400 -11.21 -16.79 17.09
CA ASP A 400 -11.03 -18.24 17.16
C ASP A 400 -12.21 -18.96 17.83
N ASN A 401 -12.90 -18.33 18.79
CA ASN A 401 -14.12 -18.87 19.37
C ASN A 401 -15.27 -18.91 18.36
N LEU A 402 -15.53 -17.81 17.67
CA LEU A 402 -16.63 -17.70 16.71
C LEU A 402 -16.43 -18.63 15.50
N VAL A 403 -15.19 -18.79 15.04
CA VAL A 403 -14.87 -19.76 13.98
C VAL A 403 -15.14 -21.21 14.42
N ARG A 404 -14.94 -21.56 15.70
CA ARG A 404 -15.36 -22.88 16.21
C ARG A 404 -16.89 -23.00 16.29
N PHE A 405 -17.57 -21.94 16.73
CA PHE A 405 -19.05 -21.90 16.80
C PHE A 405 -19.68 -22.10 15.41
N ILE A 406 -19.32 -21.28 14.42
CA ILE A 406 -19.82 -21.35 13.03
C ILE A 406 -19.54 -22.73 12.41
N ARG A 407 -18.33 -23.29 12.62
CA ARG A 407 -17.98 -24.63 12.12
C ARG A 407 -18.76 -25.76 12.80
N SER A 408 -19.27 -25.56 14.02
CA SER A 408 -20.02 -26.61 14.73
C SER A 408 -21.36 -26.94 14.05
N PHE A 409 -21.91 -25.99 13.29
CA PHE A 409 -23.10 -26.17 12.45
C PHE A 409 -22.76 -26.52 10.98
N GLY A 410 -21.54 -26.99 10.69
CA GLY A 410 -21.12 -27.45 9.37
C GLY A 410 -20.67 -26.36 8.38
N VAL A 411 -20.74 -25.09 8.75
CA VAL A 411 -20.43 -23.97 7.84
C VAL A 411 -18.92 -23.73 7.75
N ARG A 412 -18.39 -23.60 6.53
CA ARG A 412 -16.97 -23.31 6.29
C ARG A 412 -16.66 -21.83 6.48
N CYS A 413 -15.78 -21.53 7.44
CA CYS A 413 -15.27 -20.20 7.69
C CYS A 413 -13.76 -20.17 7.98
N GLY A 414 -13.10 -19.06 7.63
CA GLY A 414 -11.70 -18.77 7.94
C GLY A 414 -11.52 -17.80 9.12
N ALA A 415 -10.32 -17.80 9.73
CA ALA A 415 -9.92 -16.88 10.80
C ALA A 415 -8.73 -16.03 10.35
N ILE A 416 -8.78 -14.71 10.51
CA ILE A 416 -7.62 -13.83 10.30
C ILE A 416 -7.44 -12.80 11.42
N HIS A 417 -6.30 -12.86 12.10
CA HIS A 417 -5.97 -11.98 13.21
C HIS A 417 -4.46 -11.93 13.49
N GLY A 418 -4.05 -11.06 14.41
CA GLY A 418 -2.66 -10.74 14.69
C GLY A 418 -1.76 -11.92 15.10
N ASP A 419 -2.30 -13.02 15.62
CA ASP A 419 -1.50 -14.18 16.07
C ASP A 419 -1.42 -15.31 15.04
N LYS A 420 -2.18 -15.23 13.93
CA LYS A 420 -1.97 -16.12 12.78
C LYS A 420 -0.64 -15.77 12.11
N SER A 421 0.16 -16.76 11.77
CA SER A 421 1.36 -16.60 10.95
C SER A 421 0.99 -16.10 9.55
N GLN A 422 1.93 -15.45 8.84
CA GLN A 422 1.65 -14.90 7.51
C GLN A 422 1.16 -15.99 6.54
N SER A 423 1.78 -17.17 6.55
CA SER A 423 1.40 -18.31 5.71
C SER A 423 -0.05 -18.78 5.96
N GLU A 424 -0.51 -18.76 7.21
CA GLU A 424 -1.92 -19.07 7.53
C GLU A 424 -2.87 -18.00 7.01
N ARG A 425 -2.50 -16.72 7.12
CA ARG A 425 -3.29 -15.60 6.57
C ARG A 425 -3.43 -15.74 5.06
N ASP A 426 -2.31 -15.91 4.36
CA ASP A 426 -2.27 -16.04 2.91
C ASP A 426 -3.07 -17.26 2.41
N PHE A 427 -3.06 -18.36 3.17
CA PHE A 427 -3.89 -19.55 2.90
C PHE A 427 -5.39 -19.27 3.09
N VAL A 428 -5.78 -18.71 4.23
CA VAL A 428 -7.19 -18.38 4.54
C VAL A 428 -7.77 -17.39 3.51
N LEU A 429 -6.99 -16.40 3.11
CA LEU A 429 -7.37 -15.43 2.10
C LEU A 429 -7.54 -16.06 0.72
N ARG A 430 -6.68 -17.01 0.34
CA ARG A 430 -6.79 -17.76 -0.93
C ARG A 430 -8.07 -18.60 -0.98
N GLU A 431 -8.40 -19.29 0.11
CA GLU A 431 -9.63 -20.08 0.23
C GLU A 431 -10.89 -19.18 0.22
N PHE A 432 -10.81 -17.98 0.80
CA PHE A 432 -11.88 -16.98 0.76
C PHE A 432 -12.07 -16.35 -0.63
N ARG A 433 -10.98 -15.93 -1.29
CA ARG A 433 -11.03 -15.37 -2.65
C ARG A 433 -11.58 -16.39 -3.66
N SER A 434 -11.19 -17.66 -3.54
CA SER A 434 -11.63 -18.76 -4.42
C SER A 434 -13.03 -19.33 -4.12
N GLY A 435 -13.73 -18.86 -3.08
CA GLY A 435 -15.09 -19.32 -2.75
C GLY A 435 -15.17 -20.72 -2.16
N LYS A 436 -14.04 -21.33 -1.74
CA LYS A 436 -14.04 -22.60 -1.01
C LYS A 436 -14.49 -22.44 0.46
N SER A 437 -14.33 -21.23 0.98
CA SER A 437 -14.87 -20.74 2.25
C SER A 437 -15.54 -19.40 1.99
N ASN A 438 -16.85 -19.30 2.21
CA ASN A 438 -17.60 -18.07 1.92
C ASN A 438 -17.67 -17.11 3.11
N ILE A 439 -17.20 -17.53 4.28
CA ILE A 439 -17.15 -16.71 5.50
C ILE A 439 -15.69 -16.47 5.94
N LEU A 440 -15.37 -15.24 6.31
CA LEU A 440 -14.10 -14.84 6.93
C LEU A 440 -14.37 -14.08 8.23
N VAL A 441 -13.88 -14.61 9.36
CA VAL A 441 -13.94 -13.92 10.66
C VAL A 441 -12.60 -13.22 10.93
N ALA A 442 -12.66 -11.94 11.27
CA ALA A 442 -11.49 -11.06 11.33
C ALA A 442 -11.50 -10.10 12.54
N THR A 443 -10.31 -9.70 12.98
CA THR A 443 -10.12 -8.47 13.77
C THR A 443 -9.81 -7.28 12.86
N ASP A 444 -10.13 -6.06 13.29
CA ASP A 444 -9.88 -4.80 12.55
C ASP A 444 -8.45 -4.65 12.01
N VAL A 445 -7.45 -5.04 12.81
CA VAL A 445 -6.02 -5.01 12.44
C VAL A 445 -5.72 -5.90 11.23
N ALA A 446 -6.50 -6.96 11.02
CA ALA A 446 -6.39 -7.84 9.87
C ALA A 446 -7.23 -7.36 8.68
N ALA A 447 -8.35 -6.66 8.92
CA ALA A 447 -9.21 -6.08 7.88
C ALA A 447 -8.45 -5.10 6.97
N ARG A 448 -7.62 -4.24 7.58
CA ARG A 448 -6.98 -3.09 6.93
C ARG A 448 -5.89 -3.44 5.92
N GLY A 449 -5.33 -4.64 6.00
CA GLY A 449 -4.40 -5.16 4.98
C GLY A 449 -5.08 -5.74 3.74
N LEU A 450 -6.42 -5.81 3.72
CA LEU A 450 -7.21 -6.58 2.75
C LEU A 450 -8.19 -5.73 1.94
N GLU A 451 -8.25 -4.43 2.22
CA GLU A 451 -9.23 -3.53 1.60
C GLU A 451 -9.08 -3.47 0.07
N ALA A 452 -7.84 -3.58 -0.43
CA ALA A 452 -7.54 -3.70 -1.86
C ALA A 452 -8.05 -5.01 -2.50
N ASP A 453 -8.14 -6.10 -1.73
CA ASP A 453 -8.74 -7.36 -2.20
C ASP A 453 -10.27 -7.35 -2.08
N PHE A 454 -10.80 -6.71 -1.05
CA PHE A 454 -12.24 -6.66 -0.77
C PHE A 454 -13.00 -5.67 -1.64
N GLY A 455 -12.37 -4.58 -2.10
CA GLY A 455 -13.02 -3.54 -2.92
C GLY A 455 -13.58 -4.03 -4.27
N SER A 456 -13.23 -5.24 -4.72
CA SER A 456 -13.76 -5.87 -5.93
C SER A 456 -14.75 -7.02 -5.68
N MET A 457 -15.12 -7.31 -4.43
CA MET A 457 -15.98 -8.43 -4.08
C MET A 457 -17.36 -7.98 -3.59
N MET A 458 -18.41 -8.36 -4.32
CA MET A 458 -19.79 -8.27 -3.84
C MET A 458 -19.99 -9.19 -2.64
N GLY A 459 -20.13 -8.60 -1.45
CA GLY A 459 -20.22 -9.34 -0.20
C GLY A 459 -20.78 -8.51 0.96
N ARG A 460 -21.20 -9.21 2.02
CA ARG A 460 -21.78 -8.63 3.23
C ARG A 460 -20.73 -8.48 4.33
N ILE A 461 -20.82 -7.42 5.12
CA ILE A 461 -19.89 -7.12 6.21
C ILE A 461 -20.67 -7.00 7.51
N MET A 462 -20.43 -7.91 8.46
CA MET A 462 -21.01 -7.91 9.81
C MET A 462 -20.00 -7.43 10.86
N ASN A 463 -20.47 -6.89 11.98
CA ASN A 463 -19.63 -6.35 13.05
C ASN A 463 -20.26 -6.63 14.44
N GLU A 464 -19.48 -7.16 15.38
CA GLU A 464 -19.98 -7.77 16.63
C GLU A 464 -19.54 -7.03 17.92
N ARG A 465 -18.82 -5.90 17.79
CA ARG A 465 -17.90 -5.38 18.82
C ARG A 465 -18.40 -5.31 20.27
N ARG A 466 -19.51 -4.64 20.60
CA ARG A 466 -19.91 -4.29 22.00
C ARG A 466 -21.44 -4.22 22.19
N PRO A 467 -22.01 -4.07 23.41
CA PRO A 467 -23.47 -4.21 23.66
C PRO A 467 -24.34 -3.06 23.10
N LEU A 468 -23.75 -2.07 22.43
CA LEU A 468 -24.49 -1.08 21.65
C LEU A 468 -23.99 -1.05 20.21
N ARG A 469 -24.87 -1.51 19.33
CA ARG A 469 -25.01 -1.22 17.89
C ARG A 469 -24.06 -1.92 16.89
N THR A 470 -24.73 -2.35 15.81
CA THR A 470 -24.27 -2.36 14.40
C THR A 470 -23.83 -3.71 13.80
N LEU A 471 -24.79 -4.62 13.62
CA LEU A 471 -24.74 -5.65 12.58
C LEU A 471 -24.99 -5.03 11.20
N VAL A 472 -23.96 -4.48 10.56
CA VAL A 472 -24.03 -4.00 9.16
C VAL A 472 -24.41 -5.17 8.23
N THR A 473 -25.08 -4.88 7.10
CA THR A 473 -25.34 -5.85 6.01
C THR A 473 -24.87 -5.31 4.68
#